data_AF-A0AAN4YFA1-F1
#
_entry.id   AF-A0AAN4YFA1-F1
#
_cell.length_a   1.000
_cell.length_b   1.000
_cell.length_c   1.000
_cell.angle_alpha   90.00
_cell.angle_beta   90.00
_cell.angle_gamma   90.00
#
_symmetry.space_group_name_H-M   'P 1'
#
loop_
_entity.id
_entity.type
_entity.pdbx_description
1 polymer ?
#
loop_
_entity_poly.entity_id
_entity_poly.type
_entity_poly.pdbx_seq_one_letter_code
_entity_poly.pdbx_strand_id
1 'polypeptide(L)'
;MFVSKLIFAALAATTAIAHPGPDHAVPRAEIQRRDGLAKQCANHAADFNRRRIAKRAMQKRWEGSGHNTTFEITTEAPYYDTIQNDTCVLNPEVTQGPYIWPRSQTLRQDMAEDQAGVPLWLDVGVLDMATCEPLPNVLLDFWHCNATGSYSSFTHLSPNTPFEKLLAELNITDFEIGVTDLHTDDTTFLRGMWPTDENGVMEIKTIFPGET
;
A
#
# COMPACT_ATOMS: atom_id res chain seq x y z
N MET A 1 28.39 22.74 -48.36
CA MET A 1 27.87 21.45 -47.87
C MET A 1 27.77 21.51 -46.36
N PHE A 2 26.60 21.83 -45.81
CA PHE A 2 26.35 21.77 -44.36
C PHE A 2 25.32 20.66 -44.13
N VAL A 3 25.76 19.55 -43.52
CA VAL A 3 24.89 18.42 -43.21
C VAL A 3 24.28 18.65 -41.83
N SER A 4 22.96 18.84 -41.81
CA SER A 4 22.13 18.95 -40.63
C SER A 4 22.10 17.63 -39.86
N LYS A 5 22.43 17.65 -38.56
CA LYS A 5 22.26 16.51 -37.66
C LYS A 5 20.89 16.61 -37.00
N LEU A 6 19.93 15.81 -37.47
CA LEU A 6 18.67 15.57 -36.78
C LEU A 6 18.92 14.55 -35.66
N ILE A 7 18.75 14.98 -34.40
CA ILE A 7 18.75 14.09 -33.24
C ILE A 7 17.30 13.66 -33.02
N PHE A 8 17.00 12.39 -33.30
CA PHE A 8 15.75 11.77 -32.87
C PHE A 8 15.88 11.40 -31.39
N ALA A 9 15.16 12.11 -30.52
CA ALA A 9 14.95 11.69 -29.14
C ALA A 9 13.85 10.62 -29.15
N ALA A 10 14.22 9.35 -28.98
CA ALA A 10 13.26 8.28 -28.72
C ALA A 10 12.76 8.42 -27.27
N LEU A 11 11.50 8.80 -27.09
CA LEU A 11 10.83 8.61 -25.80
C LEU A 11 10.70 7.10 -25.57
N ALA A 12 11.57 6.55 -24.73
CA ALA A 12 11.35 5.24 -24.15
C ALA A 12 10.18 5.37 -23.16
N ALA A 13 9.00 4.95 -23.58
CA ALA A 13 7.88 4.74 -22.66
C ALA A 13 8.28 3.61 -21.71
N THR A 14 8.65 3.97 -20.48
CA THR A 14 8.82 3.00 -19.40
C THR A 14 7.44 2.43 -19.09
N THR A 15 7.15 1.26 -19.65
CA THR A 15 6.01 0.46 -19.22
C THR A 15 6.38 -0.11 -17.85
N ALA A 16 5.73 0.38 -16.80
CA ALA A 16 5.75 -0.29 -15.52
C ALA A 16 5.03 -1.62 -15.71
N ILE A 17 5.77 -2.73 -15.72
CA ILE A 17 5.20 -4.07 -15.76
C ILE A 17 4.78 -4.39 -14.33
N ALA A 18 3.49 -4.28 -14.04
CA ALA A 18 2.92 -4.87 -12.84
C ALA A 18 3.03 -6.41 -12.95
N HIS A 19 3.29 -7.08 -11.82
CA HIS A 19 3.52 -8.52 -11.77
C HIS A 19 2.34 -9.32 -12.37
N PRO A 20 2.60 -10.36 -13.18
CA PRO A 20 1.57 -11.20 -13.74
C PRO A 20 1.03 -12.13 -12.64
N GLY A 21 0.00 -11.68 -11.91
CA GLY A 21 -0.80 -12.54 -11.06
C GLY A 21 -1.84 -13.32 -11.89
N PRO A 22 -2.60 -14.25 -11.30
CA PRO A 22 -3.77 -14.83 -11.93
C PRO A 22 -4.84 -13.74 -12.07
N ASP A 23 -4.72 -12.92 -13.11
CA ASP A 23 -5.66 -11.84 -13.39
C ASP A 23 -6.97 -12.47 -13.87
N HIS A 24 -7.94 -12.61 -12.97
CA HIS A 24 -9.32 -12.71 -13.41
C HIS A 24 -9.64 -11.40 -14.15
N ALA A 25 -9.72 -11.45 -15.47
CA ALA A 25 -10.04 -10.29 -16.28
C ALA A 25 -11.37 -9.71 -15.81
N VAL A 26 -11.32 -8.56 -15.13
CA VAL A 26 -12.51 -7.88 -14.61
C VAL A 26 -13.38 -7.49 -15.81
N PRO A 27 -14.66 -7.91 -15.86
CA PRO A 27 -15.53 -7.60 -16.99
C PRO A 27 -15.65 -6.09 -17.19
N ARG A 28 -15.70 -5.63 -18.45
CA ARG A 28 -15.87 -4.19 -18.77
C ARG A 28 -17.08 -3.55 -18.08
N ALA A 29 -18.16 -4.31 -17.90
CA ALA A 29 -19.35 -3.84 -17.18
C ALA A 29 -19.07 -3.54 -15.70
N GLU A 30 -18.25 -4.37 -15.04
CA GLU A 30 -17.82 -4.14 -13.66
C GLU A 30 -16.90 -2.93 -13.57
N ILE A 31 -15.97 -2.76 -14.52
CA ILE A 31 -15.11 -1.57 -14.62
C ILE A 31 -15.95 -0.29 -14.77
N GLN A 32 -16.95 -0.29 -15.66
CA GLN A 32 -17.85 0.85 -15.88
C GLN A 32 -18.72 1.13 -14.65
N ARG A 33 -19.19 0.10 -13.96
CA ARG A 33 -19.96 0.24 -12.71
C ARG A 33 -19.11 0.88 -11.62
N ARG A 34 -17.87 0.39 -11.46
CA ARG A 34 -16.87 0.93 -10.54
C ARG A 34 -16.57 2.41 -10.83
N ASP A 35 -16.29 2.75 -12.08
CA ASP A 35 -16.06 4.14 -12.53
C ASP A 35 -17.27 5.04 -12.26
N GLY A 36 -18.50 4.56 -12.54
CA GLY A 36 -19.73 5.28 -12.26
C GLY A 36 -19.91 5.61 -10.78
N LEU A 37 -19.62 4.67 -9.88
CA LEU A 37 -19.70 4.88 -8.44
C LEU A 37 -18.58 5.81 -7.94
N ALA A 38 -17.35 5.67 -8.45
CA ALA A 38 -16.24 6.55 -8.08
C ALA A 38 -16.55 8.02 -8.41
N LYS A 39 -17.16 8.27 -9.57
CA LYS A 39 -17.59 9.62 -9.99
C LYS A 39 -18.65 10.23 -9.07
N GLN A 40 -19.54 9.43 -8.50
CA GLN A 40 -20.58 9.92 -7.59
C GLN A 40 -19.97 10.48 -6.30
N CYS A 41 -18.92 9.85 -5.77
CA CYS A 41 -18.28 10.27 -4.53
C CYS A 41 -17.05 11.17 -4.71
N ALA A 42 -16.68 11.58 -5.93
CA ALA A 42 -15.44 12.32 -6.19
C ALA A 42 -15.30 13.60 -5.33
N ASN A 43 -16.36 14.41 -5.23
CA ASN A 43 -16.38 15.64 -4.42
C ASN A 43 -16.29 15.37 -2.90
N HIS A 44 -16.83 14.23 -2.45
CA HIS A 44 -16.76 13.82 -1.06
C HIS A 44 -15.36 13.29 -0.73
N ALA A 45 -14.77 12.47 -1.60
CA ALA A 45 -13.40 11.97 -1.45
C ALA A 45 -12.37 13.11 -1.44
N ALA A 46 -12.57 14.10 -2.30
CA ALA A 46 -11.85 15.36 -2.31
C ALA A 46 -11.87 16.09 -0.96
N ASP A 47 -13.07 16.36 -0.44
CA ASP A 47 -13.23 17.06 0.83
C ASP A 47 -12.70 16.25 2.01
N PHE A 48 -12.94 14.94 2.00
CA PHE A 48 -12.41 14.00 2.97
C PHE A 48 -10.88 14.02 3.02
N ASN A 49 -10.22 13.94 1.87
CA ASN A 49 -8.76 14.05 1.77
C ASN A 49 -8.25 15.39 2.30
N ARG A 50 -8.92 16.50 1.98
CA ARG A 50 -8.57 17.83 2.50
C ARG A 50 -8.67 17.89 4.03
N ARG A 51 -9.77 17.40 4.61
CA ARG A 51 -9.96 17.37 6.08
C ARG A 51 -8.91 16.50 6.77
N ARG A 52 -8.63 15.33 6.21
CA ARG A 52 -7.63 14.37 6.70
C ARG A 52 -6.21 14.96 6.67
N ILE A 53 -5.80 15.57 5.56
CA ILE A 53 -4.50 16.25 5.44
C ILE A 53 -4.40 17.42 6.42
N ALA A 54 -5.47 18.21 6.59
CA ALA A 54 -5.49 19.31 7.56
C ALA A 54 -5.33 18.80 9.00
N LYS A 55 -6.03 17.72 9.38
CA LYS A 55 -5.92 17.08 10.70
C LYS A 55 -4.48 16.58 10.96
N ARG A 56 -3.87 15.89 9.99
CA ARG A 56 -2.45 15.49 10.04
C ARG A 56 -1.51 16.68 10.21
N ALA A 57 -1.71 17.75 9.45
CA ALA A 57 -0.87 18.96 9.54
C ALA A 57 -0.99 19.64 10.91
N MET A 58 -2.17 19.57 11.55
CA MET A 58 -2.39 20.07 12.91
C MET A 58 -1.79 19.14 13.98
N GLN A 59 -1.83 17.81 13.78
CA GLN A 59 -1.20 16.82 14.68
C GLN A 59 0.32 16.74 14.54
N LYS A 60 0.91 17.24 13.44
CA LYS A 60 2.37 17.34 13.20
C LYS A 60 3.14 18.27 14.19
N ARG A 61 2.54 18.62 15.33
CA ARG A 61 3.21 19.25 16.47
C ARG A 61 3.36 18.33 17.69
N TRP A 62 3.27 17.01 17.54
CA TRP A 62 3.51 16.12 18.68
C TRP A 62 5.00 16.05 19.05
N GLU A 63 5.21 16.35 20.33
CA GLU A 63 6.44 16.60 21.06
C GLU A 63 7.32 15.35 21.13
N GLY A 64 8.59 15.47 20.71
CA GLY A 64 9.59 14.41 20.90
C GLY A 64 10.52 14.14 19.71
N SER A 65 10.25 14.67 18.52
CA SER A 65 11.23 14.65 17.43
C SER A 65 12.31 15.73 17.65
N GLY A 66 13.18 15.52 18.62
CA GLY A 66 14.46 16.24 18.76
C GLY A 66 15.44 16.02 17.60
N HIS A 67 14.95 15.60 16.43
CA HIS A 67 15.72 15.43 15.21
C HIS A 67 15.26 16.47 14.21
N ASN A 68 15.97 17.60 14.22
CA ASN A 68 15.92 18.63 13.20
C ASN A 68 16.55 18.07 11.90
N THR A 69 15.90 17.07 11.30
CA THR A 69 16.32 16.49 10.03
C THR A 69 15.57 17.21 8.92
N THR A 70 16.18 18.30 8.46
CA THR A 70 15.79 18.95 7.21
C THR A 70 16.30 18.07 6.06
N PHE A 71 15.43 17.25 5.49
CA PHE A 71 15.69 16.62 4.19
C PHE A 71 15.01 17.46 3.11
N GLU A 72 15.80 17.96 2.16
CA GLU A 72 15.27 18.60 0.96
C GLU A 72 14.83 17.50 -0.01
N ILE A 73 13.53 17.17 0.04
CA ILE A 73 12.94 16.21 -0.87
C ILE A 73 12.66 16.93 -2.19
N THR A 74 13.55 16.80 -3.17
CA THR A 74 13.31 17.25 -4.54
C THR A 74 12.42 16.23 -5.26
N THR A 75 11.14 16.16 -4.89
CA THR A 75 10.15 15.47 -5.71
C THR A 75 9.49 16.46 -6.65
N GLU A 76 9.45 16.16 -7.95
CA GLU A 76 8.40 16.65 -8.83
C GLU A 76 7.08 15.96 -8.45
N ALA A 77 6.59 16.20 -7.23
CA ALA A 77 5.23 15.82 -6.90
C ALA A 77 4.33 16.68 -7.78
N PRO A 78 3.45 16.09 -8.60
CA PRO A 78 2.59 16.88 -9.46
C PRO A 78 1.59 17.61 -8.56
N TYR A 79 1.90 18.89 -8.28
CA TYR A 79 1.02 19.78 -7.54
C TYR A 79 -0.06 20.25 -8.49
N TYR A 80 -1.25 19.69 -8.33
CA TYR A 80 -2.44 20.14 -9.06
C TYR A 80 -3.26 21.07 -8.15
N ASP A 81 -3.57 22.26 -8.66
CA ASP A 81 -4.42 23.27 -8.02
C ASP A 81 -5.90 22.87 -7.99
N THR A 82 -6.25 21.88 -8.80
CA THR A 82 -7.58 21.34 -9.02
C THR A 82 -7.52 19.82 -8.91
N ILE A 83 -8.57 19.25 -8.36
CA ILE A 83 -8.69 17.82 -8.20
C ILE A 83 -8.77 17.22 -9.60
N GLN A 84 -7.72 16.47 -9.95
CA GLN A 84 -7.70 15.74 -11.20
C GLN A 84 -8.90 14.80 -11.20
N ASN A 85 -9.58 14.70 -12.35
CA ASN A 85 -10.72 13.79 -12.55
C ASN A 85 -10.31 12.30 -12.40
N ASP A 86 -9.03 12.05 -12.14
CA ASP A 86 -8.40 10.78 -11.82
C ASP A 86 -8.37 10.52 -10.30
N THR A 87 -9.23 11.18 -9.53
CA THR A 87 -9.53 10.76 -8.15
C THR A 87 -10.23 9.42 -8.22
N CYS A 88 -9.45 8.36 -8.43
CA CYS A 88 -9.92 6.99 -8.39
C CYS A 88 -10.29 6.69 -6.94
N VAL A 89 -11.56 6.90 -6.60
CA VAL A 89 -12.12 6.63 -5.27
C VAL A 89 -12.04 5.13 -4.94
N LEU A 90 -11.99 4.29 -5.98
CA LEU A 90 -11.91 2.85 -5.85
C LEU A 90 -10.48 2.35 -5.87
N ASN A 91 -10.06 1.71 -4.79
CA ASN A 91 -8.82 0.96 -4.77
C ASN A 91 -8.96 -0.30 -5.63
N PRO A 92 -8.00 -0.60 -6.53
CA PRO A 92 -7.99 -1.88 -7.20
C PRO A 92 -7.79 -3.00 -6.17
N GLU A 93 -8.50 -4.10 -6.36
CA GLU A 93 -8.19 -5.34 -5.67
C GLU A 93 -6.89 -5.89 -6.26
N VAL A 94 -5.94 -6.19 -5.39
CA VAL A 94 -4.66 -6.81 -5.75
C VAL A 94 -4.58 -8.19 -5.11
N THR A 95 -3.72 -9.05 -5.65
CA THR A 95 -3.49 -10.37 -5.06
C THR A 95 -2.88 -10.20 -3.67
N GLN A 96 -3.37 -11.00 -2.71
CA GLN A 96 -2.94 -10.90 -1.31
C GLN A 96 -1.45 -11.24 -1.13
N GLY A 97 -0.90 -12.07 -2.02
CA GLY A 97 0.47 -12.58 -1.93
C GLY A 97 0.61 -13.75 -0.95
N PRO A 98 1.72 -14.49 -1.00
CA PRO A 98 1.84 -15.78 -0.31
C PRO A 98 2.23 -15.66 1.17
N TYR A 99 2.63 -14.49 1.64
CA TYR A 99 3.19 -14.30 2.98
C TYR A 99 2.12 -14.15 4.07
N ILE A 100 1.06 -14.97 4.02
CA ILE A 100 -0.03 -14.96 5.00
C ILE A 100 0.19 -16.01 6.06
N TRP A 101 0.21 -15.56 7.31
CA TRP A 101 -0.04 -16.41 8.45
C TRP A 101 -1.10 -15.78 9.34
N PRO A 102 -2.35 -16.30 9.37
CA PRO A 102 -3.45 -15.64 10.08
C PRO A 102 -3.18 -15.39 11.57
N ARG A 103 -2.28 -16.17 12.18
CA ARG A 103 -1.93 -16.05 13.60
C ARG A 103 -0.97 -14.89 13.92
N SER A 104 -0.32 -14.27 12.92
CA SER A 104 0.54 -13.09 13.16
C SER A 104 -0.17 -11.74 13.02
N GLN A 105 -1.47 -11.75 12.70
CA GLN A 105 -2.29 -10.54 12.73
C GLN A 105 -2.51 -10.07 14.18
N THR A 106 -2.21 -8.80 14.44
CA THR A 106 -2.12 -8.26 15.81
C THR A 106 -2.78 -6.89 15.84
N LEU A 107 -3.57 -6.62 16.87
CA LEU A 107 -4.24 -5.32 17.02
C LEU A 107 -3.28 -4.30 17.65
N ARG A 108 -2.72 -3.39 16.85
CA ARG A 108 -1.76 -2.36 17.32
C ARG A 108 -1.60 -1.21 16.33
N GLN A 109 -1.32 -0.02 16.87
CA GLN A 109 -1.02 1.18 16.08
C GLN A 109 0.46 1.40 15.80
N ASP A 110 1.37 0.71 16.49
CA ASP A 110 2.79 0.67 16.13
C ASP A 110 3.14 -0.77 15.77
N MET A 111 3.32 -1.03 14.47
CA MET A 111 3.65 -2.35 13.94
C MET A 111 5.14 -2.49 13.65
N ALA A 112 5.98 -1.48 13.91
CA ALA A 112 7.41 -1.52 13.58
C ALA A 112 8.19 -2.55 14.41
N GLU A 113 7.76 -2.79 15.66
CA GLU A 113 8.49 -3.60 16.64
C GLU A 113 9.97 -3.17 16.75
N ASP A 114 10.90 -4.07 16.49
CA ASP A 114 12.35 -3.89 16.55
C ASP A 114 12.99 -3.62 15.17
N GLN A 115 12.19 -3.46 14.12
CA GLN A 115 12.70 -3.36 12.75
C GLN A 115 13.36 -2.00 12.49
N ALA A 116 14.60 -2.07 11.98
CA ALA A 116 15.33 -0.90 11.52
C ALA A 116 14.79 -0.43 10.15
N GLY A 117 14.65 0.89 9.98
CA GLY A 117 14.21 1.49 8.73
C GLY A 117 13.85 2.96 8.91
N VAL A 118 13.37 3.59 7.82
CA VAL A 118 12.83 4.95 7.87
C VAL A 118 11.41 4.89 8.43
N PRO A 119 11.11 5.55 9.57
CA PRO A 119 9.76 5.54 10.14
C PRO A 119 8.73 6.14 9.18
N LEU A 120 7.57 5.49 9.09
CA LEU A 120 6.43 5.90 8.28
C LEU A 120 5.17 5.92 9.16
N TRP A 121 4.51 7.07 9.20
CA TRP A 121 3.14 7.17 9.71
C TRP A 121 2.19 7.08 8.53
N LEU A 122 1.52 5.94 8.42
CA LEU A 122 0.52 5.69 7.40
C LEU A 122 -0.85 5.99 8.00
N ASP A 123 -1.52 6.99 7.45
CA ASP A 123 -2.96 7.16 7.67
C ASP A 123 -3.73 6.74 6.40
N VAL A 124 -4.80 6.00 6.62
CA VAL A 124 -5.70 5.52 5.59
C VAL A 124 -7.11 5.96 5.94
N GLY A 125 -7.75 6.63 4.98
CA GLY A 125 -9.13 7.03 5.11
C GLY A 125 -10.03 6.10 4.30
N VAL A 126 -11.16 5.70 4.89
CA VAL A 126 -12.14 4.80 4.29
C VAL A 126 -13.47 5.52 4.16
N LEU A 127 -14.07 5.44 2.98
CA LEU A 127 -15.38 6.00 2.65
C LEU A 127 -16.35 4.88 2.24
N ASP A 128 -17.61 5.01 2.65
CA ASP A 128 -18.69 4.21 2.09
C ASP A 128 -19.07 4.78 0.72
N MET A 129 -19.12 3.92 -0.29
CA MET A 129 -19.46 4.31 -1.66
C MET A 129 -20.95 4.53 -1.91
N ALA A 130 -21.83 3.98 -1.07
CA ALA A 130 -23.26 4.18 -1.19
C ALA A 130 -23.68 5.55 -0.64
N THR A 131 -23.01 6.03 0.41
CA THR A 131 -23.33 7.29 1.10
C THR A 131 -22.33 8.41 0.81
N CYS A 132 -21.12 8.07 0.34
CA CYS A 132 -19.98 8.97 0.22
C CYS A 132 -19.57 9.61 1.57
N GLU A 133 -19.86 8.93 2.68
CA GLU A 133 -19.51 9.38 4.04
C GLU A 133 -18.33 8.56 4.59
N PRO A 134 -17.54 9.12 5.53
CA PRO A 134 -16.49 8.36 6.20
C PRO A 134 -17.05 7.15 6.94
N LEU A 135 -16.33 6.03 6.84
CA LEU A 135 -16.79 4.75 7.37
C LEU A 135 -16.04 4.38 8.66
N PRO A 136 -16.64 4.57 9.85
CA PRO A 136 -16.00 4.28 11.13
C PRO A 136 -16.04 2.79 11.47
N ASN A 137 -15.17 2.37 12.40
CA ASN A 137 -15.10 0.99 12.93
C ASN A 137 -14.80 -0.09 11.88
N VAL A 138 -14.15 0.28 10.77
CA VAL A 138 -13.64 -0.68 9.78
C VAL A 138 -12.25 -1.10 10.23
N LEU A 139 -12.05 -2.40 10.43
CA LEU A 139 -10.73 -2.94 10.75
C LEU A 139 -9.90 -3.00 9.47
N LEU A 140 -8.78 -2.28 9.43
CA LEU A 140 -7.79 -2.42 8.36
C LEU A 140 -6.65 -3.30 8.86
N ASP A 141 -6.29 -4.30 8.06
CA ASP A 141 -5.14 -5.18 8.29
C ASP A 141 -4.00 -4.80 7.35
N PHE A 142 -2.83 -4.56 7.92
CA PHE A 142 -1.61 -4.20 7.23
C PHE A 142 -0.52 -5.22 7.49
N TRP A 143 0.23 -5.48 6.43
CA TRP A 143 1.51 -6.14 6.51
C TRP A 143 2.49 -5.57 5.50
N HIS A 144 3.78 -5.84 5.66
CA HIS A 144 4.78 -5.72 4.59
C HIS A 144 6.12 -6.32 5.03
N CYS A 145 7.07 -6.38 4.11
CA CYS A 145 8.46 -6.73 4.41
C CYS A 145 9.18 -5.61 5.18
N ASN A 146 10.27 -5.99 5.85
CA ASN A 146 11.19 -5.02 6.43
C ASN A 146 12.03 -4.30 5.35
N ALA A 147 12.91 -3.40 5.79
CA ALA A 147 13.76 -2.59 4.90
C ALA A 147 14.71 -3.41 4.00
N THR A 148 14.84 -4.72 4.22
CA THR A 148 15.65 -5.65 3.42
C THR A 148 14.81 -6.61 2.57
N GLY A 149 13.48 -6.47 2.60
CA GLY A 149 12.55 -7.33 1.85
C GLY A 149 12.17 -8.65 2.54
N SER A 150 12.57 -8.87 3.80
CA SER A 150 12.18 -10.06 4.57
C SER A 150 10.82 -9.88 5.24
N TYR A 151 9.98 -10.92 5.21
CA TYR A 151 8.66 -10.93 5.84
C TYR A 151 8.68 -11.64 7.19
N SER A 152 8.02 -11.06 8.20
CA SER A 152 7.78 -11.75 9.47
C SER A 152 6.94 -12.99 9.27
N SER A 153 7.12 -13.98 10.16
CA SER A 153 6.60 -15.34 10.06
C SER A 153 7.26 -16.20 8.97
N PHE A 154 8.12 -15.62 8.13
CA PHE A 154 8.77 -16.30 7.00
C PHE A 154 10.28 -16.01 6.94
N THR A 155 10.91 -15.73 8.08
CA THR A 155 12.29 -15.21 8.12
C THR A 155 13.35 -16.20 7.67
N HIS A 156 13.03 -17.49 7.64
CA HIS A 156 13.93 -18.52 7.13
C HIS A 156 13.76 -18.79 5.63
N LEU A 157 12.83 -18.10 4.97
CA LEU A 157 12.67 -18.14 3.52
C LEU A 157 13.40 -16.97 2.88
N SER A 158 14.12 -17.26 1.80
CA SER A 158 14.74 -16.20 1.00
C SER A 158 13.65 -15.50 0.17
N PRO A 159 13.44 -14.18 0.32
CA PRO A 159 12.46 -13.44 -0.47
C PRO A 159 12.81 -13.40 -1.97
N ASN A 160 14.06 -13.71 -2.32
CA ASN A 160 14.55 -13.82 -3.70
C ASN A 160 14.22 -15.15 -4.39
N THR A 161 13.60 -16.10 -3.67
CA THR A 161 13.20 -17.38 -4.26
C THR A 161 11.82 -17.21 -4.92
N PRO A 162 11.68 -17.47 -6.23
CA PRO A 162 10.37 -17.46 -6.87
C PRO A 162 9.40 -18.39 -6.15
N PHE A 163 8.16 -17.94 -5.95
CA PHE A 163 7.21 -18.65 -5.10
C PHE A 163 6.88 -20.06 -5.62
N GLU A 164 6.79 -20.24 -6.94
CA GLU A 164 6.56 -21.54 -7.57
C GLU A 164 7.73 -22.51 -7.32
N LYS A 165 8.96 -21.98 -7.27
CA LYS A 165 10.16 -22.75 -6.96
C LYS A 165 10.14 -23.21 -5.51
N LEU A 166 9.74 -22.34 -4.58
CA LEU A 166 9.58 -22.69 -3.17
C LEU A 166 8.55 -23.82 -2.99
N LEU A 167 7.38 -23.72 -3.63
CA LEU A 167 6.36 -24.77 -3.57
C LEU A 167 6.87 -26.11 -4.10
N ALA A 168 7.64 -26.11 -5.18
CA ALA A 168 8.26 -27.30 -5.73
C ALA A 168 9.31 -27.92 -4.78
N GLU A 169 10.15 -27.09 -4.14
CA GLU A 169 11.14 -27.54 -3.15
C GLU A 169 10.47 -28.14 -1.90
N LEU A 170 9.29 -27.64 -1.51
CA LEU A 170 8.48 -28.15 -0.41
C LEU A 170 7.55 -29.31 -0.81
N ASN A 171 7.52 -29.67 -2.10
CA ASN A 171 6.64 -30.70 -2.66
C ASN A 171 5.14 -30.44 -2.36
N ILE A 172 4.72 -29.17 -2.45
CA ILE A 172 3.34 -28.71 -2.26
C ILE A 172 2.70 -28.48 -3.62
N THR A 173 1.54 -29.09 -3.85
CA THR A 173 0.82 -29.03 -5.14
C THR A 173 -0.57 -28.41 -5.06
N ASP A 174 -1.10 -28.28 -3.85
CA ASP A 174 -2.46 -27.84 -3.53
C ASP A 174 -2.45 -26.57 -2.66
N PHE A 175 -1.55 -25.63 -2.98
CA PHE A 175 -1.42 -24.38 -2.24
C PHE A 175 -2.71 -23.56 -2.29
N GLU A 176 -3.20 -23.20 -1.11
CA GLU A 176 -4.33 -22.29 -0.91
C GLU A 176 -3.90 -21.14 0.00
N ILE A 177 -4.06 -19.92 -0.49
CA ILE A 177 -3.69 -18.67 0.17
C ILE A 177 -4.40 -18.56 1.54
N GLY A 178 -3.61 -18.42 2.61
CA GLY A 178 -4.12 -18.27 3.98
C GLY A 178 -4.58 -19.58 4.65
N VAL A 179 -4.56 -20.70 3.93
CA VAL A 179 -4.93 -22.03 4.43
C VAL A 179 -3.71 -22.94 4.50
N THR A 180 -2.91 -22.99 3.43
CA THR A 180 -1.66 -23.74 3.42
C THR A 180 -0.62 -23.01 4.26
N ASP A 181 -0.14 -23.68 5.31
CA ASP A 181 0.76 -23.06 6.28
C ASP A 181 2.22 -23.17 5.84
N LEU A 182 2.82 -22.03 5.46
CA LEU A 182 4.21 -21.93 5.01
C LEU A 182 5.11 -21.13 5.99
N HIS A 183 4.59 -20.76 7.17
CA HIS A 183 5.38 -19.99 8.14
C HIS A 183 6.61 -20.78 8.61
N THR A 184 7.67 -20.07 8.94
CA THR A 184 8.93 -20.63 9.45
C THR A 184 9.21 -20.29 10.90
N ASP A 185 8.50 -19.30 11.44
CA ASP A 185 8.70 -18.75 12.77
C ASP A 185 7.45 -17.97 13.23
N ASP A 186 7.44 -17.57 14.50
CA ASP A 186 6.33 -16.85 15.12
C ASP A 186 6.51 -15.32 15.12
N THR A 187 7.45 -14.77 14.33
CA THR A 187 7.67 -13.32 14.32
C THR A 187 6.47 -12.59 13.74
N THR A 188 6.21 -11.38 14.25
CA THR A 188 5.02 -10.59 13.90
C THR A 188 5.34 -9.17 13.44
N PHE A 189 6.62 -8.79 13.34
CA PHE A 189 6.99 -7.44 12.98
C PHE A 189 6.33 -7.01 11.66
N LEU A 190 5.97 -5.73 11.56
CA LEU A 190 5.35 -5.16 10.37
C LEU A 190 4.09 -5.91 9.94
N ARG A 191 3.34 -6.41 10.93
CA ARG A 191 1.94 -6.86 10.81
C ARG A 191 1.11 -6.17 11.88
N GLY A 192 -0.02 -5.60 11.50
CA GLY A 192 -0.83 -4.81 12.40
C GLY A 192 -2.22 -4.52 11.85
N MET A 193 -3.21 -4.57 12.73
CA MET A 193 -4.57 -4.19 12.44
C MET A 193 -5.00 -3.04 13.33
N TRP A 194 -5.78 -2.11 12.78
CA TRP A 194 -6.41 -1.05 13.58
C TRP A 194 -7.72 -0.58 12.95
N PRO A 195 -8.76 -0.28 13.75
CA PRO A 195 -10.01 0.22 13.23
C PRO A 195 -9.92 1.70 12.81
N THR A 196 -10.76 2.11 11.86
CA THR A 196 -11.01 3.53 11.58
C THR A 196 -11.72 4.21 12.75
N ASP A 197 -11.34 5.47 13.00
CA ASP A 197 -12.00 6.35 13.96
C ASP A 197 -13.38 6.82 13.48
N GLU A 198 -14.04 7.68 14.26
CA GLU A 198 -15.33 8.29 13.91
C GLU A 198 -15.32 9.10 12.61
N ASN A 199 -14.13 9.51 12.15
CA ASN A 199 -13.93 10.22 10.90
C ASN A 199 -13.57 9.26 9.77
N GLY A 200 -13.68 7.94 9.95
CA GLY A 200 -13.30 6.96 8.93
C GLY A 200 -11.79 6.94 8.65
N VAL A 201 -10.94 7.38 9.60
CA VAL A 201 -9.49 7.42 9.45
C VAL A 201 -8.81 6.46 10.41
N MET A 202 -7.88 5.67 9.89
CA MET A 202 -6.98 4.81 10.66
C MET A 202 -5.57 5.38 10.53
N GLU A 203 -4.81 5.44 11.63
CA GLU A 203 -3.38 5.76 11.63
C GLU A 203 -2.57 4.64 12.27
N ILE A 204 -1.50 4.23 11.57
CA ILE A 204 -0.55 3.21 11.99
C ILE A 204 0.89 3.67 11.74
N LYS A 205 1.77 3.44 12.71
CA LYS A 205 3.21 3.66 12.62
C LYS A 205 3.89 2.38 12.17
N THR A 206 4.73 2.50 11.16
CA THR A 206 5.54 1.42 10.58
C THR A 206 6.88 1.97 10.07
N ILE A 207 7.59 1.22 9.22
CA ILE A 207 8.76 1.67 8.46
C ILE A 207 8.50 1.58 6.94
N PHE A 208 9.24 2.33 6.14
CA PHE A 208 9.23 2.13 4.69
C PHE A 208 9.70 0.71 4.32
N PRO A 209 8.96 -0.03 3.47
CA PRO A 209 9.35 -1.36 3.03
C PRO A 209 10.57 -1.31 2.11
N GLY A 210 11.39 -2.36 2.16
CA GLY A 210 12.49 -2.57 1.23
C GLY A 210 12.05 -3.26 -0.06
N GLU A 211 12.97 -3.34 -1.01
CA GLU A 211 12.85 -4.13 -2.22
C GLU A 211 13.95 -5.21 -2.23
N THR A 212 13.71 -6.30 -2.96
CA THR A 212 14.63 -7.43 -3.17
C THR A 212 14.99 -7.57 -4.63
#